data_AF-A0A1H4DJQ9-F1
#
_entry.id   AF-A0A1H4DJQ9-F1
#
_cell.length_a   1.000
_cell.length_b   1.000
_cell.length_c   1.000
_cell.angle_alpha   90.00
_cell.angle_beta   90.00
_cell.angle_gamma   90.00
#
_symmetry.space_group_name_H-M   'P 1'
#
loop_
_entity.id
_entity.type
_entity.pdbx_description
1 polymer ?
#
loop_
_entity_poly.entity_id
_entity_poly.type
_entity_poly.pdbx_seq_one_letter_code
_entity_poly.pdbx_strand_id
1 'polypeptide(L)'
;MSGKPAVTIGSNHTCLMCSGTIPHVGGPVIQGSPNVFINGKSVARMGDMCTCVGPPDVIATGNATVLINGIPIATVGDMTAHGGVLVSGENNVIIGSNTPEPLKALMLR
;
A
#
# COMPACT_ATOMS: atom_id res chain seq x y z
N MET A 1 13.90 -12.44 -6.10
CA MET A 1 12.44 -12.32 -5.94
C MET A 1 12.14 -10.83 -5.87
N SER A 2 11.41 -10.28 -6.84
CA SER A 2 10.98 -8.88 -6.78
C SER A 2 9.75 -8.80 -5.88
N GLY A 3 9.85 -8.06 -4.78
CA GLY A 3 8.76 -7.87 -3.85
C GLY A 3 9.02 -6.66 -2.96
N LYS A 4 7.95 -6.14 -2.36
CA LYS A 4 8.00 -4.94 -1.54
C LYS A 4 7.47 -5.24 -0.13
N PRO A 5 8.00 -4.59 0.93
CA PRO A 5 7.49 -4.77 2.28
C PRO A 5 5.99 -4.47 2.38
N ALA A 6 5.26 -5.30 3.13
CA ALA A 6 3.85 -5.08 3.43
C ALA A 6 3.67 -3.82 4.30
N VAL A 7 2.61 -3.06 4.07
CA VAL A 7 2.27 -1.88 4.86
C VAL A 7 1.21 -2.26 5.89
N THR A 8 1.36 -1.74 7.11
CA THR A 8 0.41 -1.92 8.21
C THR A 8 0.03 -0.57 8.80
N ILE A 9 -0.97 -0.52 9.68
CA ILE A 9 -1.26 0.67 10.49
C ILE A 9 0.03 1.16 11.18
N GLY A 10 0.23 2.48 11.19
CA GLY A 10 1.42 3.15 11.74
C GLY A 10 2.57 3.33 10.75
N SER A 11 2.55 2.65 9.59
CA SER A 11 3.46 2.95 8.48
C SER A 11 3.23 4.35 7.93
N ASN A 12 4.29 5.05 7.52
CA ASN A 12 4.18 6.43 7.08
C ASN A 12 4.09 6.53 5.56
N HIS A 13 3.39 7.57 5.09
CA HIS A 13 3.50 8.07 3.73
C HIS A 13 4.22 9.42 3.70
N THR A 14 4.73 9.80 2.55
CA THR A 14 5.03 11.21 2.22
C THR A 14 3.86 11.79 1.46
N CYS A 15 3.59 13.08 1.61
CA CYS A 15 2.56 13.79 0.86
C CYS A 15 3.22 14.89 0.03
N LEU A 16 2.79 15.06 -1.22
CA LEU A 16 3.35 16.06 -2.15
C LEU A 16 2.35 17.17 -2.49
N MET A 17 1.17 17.17 -1.87
CA MET A 17 0.17 18.22 -2.06
C MET A 17 0.48 19.45 -1.22
N CYS A 18 -0.13 20.57 -1.61
CA CYS A 18 -0.13 21.81 -0.87
C CYS A 18 -1.57 22.34 -0.72
N SER A 19 -1.87 22.95 0.43
CA SER A 19 -3.06 23.78 0.60
C SER A 19 -2.67 25.25 0.35
N GLY A 20 -2.85 25.69 -0.89
CA GLY A 20 -2.30 26.97 -1.34
C GLY A 20 -0.77 26.93 -1.33
N THR A 21 -0.14 27.74 -0.49
CA THR A 21 1.33 27.77 -0.32
C THR A 21 1.84 26.92 0.83
N ILE A 22 0.95 26.29 1.62
CA ILE A 22 1.33 25.47 2.76
C ILE A 22 1.52 24.02 2.31
N PRO A 23 2.75 23.47 2.33
CA PRO A 23 2.99 22.08 1.97
C PRO A 23 2.35 21.15 2.99
N HIS A 24 1.75 20.07 2.49
CA HIS A 24 1.32 18.98 3.34
C HIS A 24 2.53 18.23 3.88
N VAL A 25 2.32 17.52 4.99
CA VAL A 25 3.30 16.59 5.54
C VAL A 25 2.60 15.25 5.70
N GLY A 26 3.18 14.20 5.13
CA GLY A 26 2.62 12.86 5.27
C GLY A 26 2.63 12.37 6.72
N GLY A 27 1.97 11.25 6.96
CA GLY A 27 1.78 10.69 8.29
C GLY A 27 1.40 9.22 8.25
N PRO A 28 1.12 8.62 9.41
CA PRO A 28 0.83 7.20 9.51
C PRO A 28 -0.48 6.80 8.82
N VAL A 29 -0.50 5.58 8.29
CA VAL A 29 -1.71 4.83 7.96
C VAL A 29 -2.49 4.60 9.26
N ILE A 30 -3.78 4.90 9.26
CA ILE A 30 -4.67 4.82 10.45
C ILE A 30 -5.83 3.84 10.28
N GLN A 31 -6.04 3.32 9.08
CA GLN A 31 -7.01 2.27 8.81
C GLN A 31 -6.32 1.04 8.23
N GLY A 32 -6.97 -0.10 8.38
CA GLY A 32 -6.45 -1.37 7.92
C GLY A 32 -7.53 -2.44 7.96
N SER A 33 -7.13 -3.65 7.61
CA SER A 33 -7.98 -4.83 7.75
C SER A 33 -8.46 -5.00 9.21
N PRO A 34 -9.75 -5.32 9.42
CA PRO A 34 -10.27 -5.55 10.76
C PRO A 34 -9.82 -6.89 11.36
N ASN A 35 -9.30 -7.81 10.55
CA ASN A 35 -9.05 -9.19 10.98
C ASN A 35 -7.78 -9.83 10.41
N VAL A 36 -7.05 -9.15 9.52
CA VAL A 36 -5.75 -9.63 9.03
C VAL A 36 -4.65 -8.75 9.59
N PHE A 37 -3.71 -9.39 10.27
CA PHE A 37 -2.64 -8.73 11.00
C PHE A 37 -1.27 -9.24 10.52
N ILE A 38 -0.30 -8.32 10.42
CA ILE A 38 1.12 -8.63 10.27
C ILE A 38 1.84 -8.05 11.48
N ASN A 39 2.66 -8.85 12.15
CA ASN A 39 3.35 -8.47 13.39
C ASN A 39 2.40 -7.84 14.45
N GLY A 40 1.15 -8.33 14.52
CA GLY A 40 0.13 -7.83 15.43
C GLY A 40 -0.54 -6.50 15.03
N LYS A 41 -0.20 -5.93 13.87
CA LYS A 41 -0.80 -4.69 13.35
C LYS A 41 -1.70 -4.98 12.16
N SER A 42 -2.83 -4.27 12.05
CA SER A 42 -3.74 -4.42 10.92
C SER A 42 -3.04 -4.12 9.61
N VAL A 43 -3.23 -5.00 8.62
CA VAL A 43 -2.67 -4.83 7.28
C VAL A 43 -3.36 -3.70 6.54
N ALA A 44 -2.60 -2.81 5.92
CA ALA A 44 -3.12 -1.73 5.10
C ALA A 44 -3.46 -2.22 3.69
N ARG A 45 -4.50 -1.65 3.10
CA ARG A 45 -5.06 -2.02 1.80
C ARG A 45 -5.33 -0.76 0.99
N MET A 46 -5.51 -0.93 -0.32
CA MET A 46 -6.00 0.14 -1.17
C MET A 46 -7.32 0.69 -0.61
N GLY A 47 -7.43 2.01 -0.51
CA GLY A 47 -8.59 2.71 0.06
C GLY A 47 -8.54 2.95 1.57
N ASP A 48 -7.59 2.36 2.31
CA ASP A 48 -7.42 2.68 3.72
C ASP A 48 -6.79 4.09 3.88
N MET A 49 -7.17 4.79 4.95
CA MET A 49 -6.76 6.19 5.20
C MET A 49 -5.41 6.35 5.90
N CYS A 50 -4.76 7.49 5.62
CA CYS A 50 -3.57 8.00 6.29
C CYS A 50 -3.84 9.38 6.91
N THR A 51 -3.17 9.70 8.02
CA THR A 51 -3.15 11.09 8.51
C THR A 51 -2.17 11.93 7.71
N CYS A 52 -2.51 13.20 7.50
CA CYS A 52 -1.66 14.15 6.80
C CYS A 52 -1.80 15.51 7.48
N VAL A 53 -0.76 16.35 7.44
CA VAL A 53 -0.86 17.76 7.83
C VAL A 53 -1.55 18.50 6.67
N GLY A 54 -2.87 18.38 6.65
CA GLY A 54 -3.78 18.68 5.56
C GLY A 54 -5.07 17.87 5.75
N PRO A 55 -5.94 17.74 4.74
CA PRO A 55 -6.98 16.71 4.74
C PRO A 55 -6.36 15.31 4.88
N PRO A 56 -7.05 14.32 5.46
CA PRO A 56 -6.59 12.93 5.42
C PRO A 56 -6.33 12.45 3.98
N ASP A 57 -5.31 11.63 3.82
CA ASP A 57 -4.97 11.01 2.53
C ASP A 57 -5.49 9.57 2.48
N VAL A 58 -5.52 8.98 1.29
CA VAL A 58 -6.01 7.62 1.04
C VAL A 58 -5.00 6.85 0.22
N ILE A 59 -4.76 5.59 0.56
CA ILE A 59 -3.92 4.71 -0.24
C ILE A 59 -4.59 4.46 -1.59
N ALA A 60 -3.95 4.88 -2.68
CA ALA A 60 -4.51 4.87 -4.02
C ALA A 60 -4.17 3.61 -4.82
N THR A 61 -3.04 2.97 -4.55
CA THR A 61 -2.63 1.73 -5.23
C THR A 61 -2.28 0.62 -4.24
N GLY A 62 -2.26 -0.61 -4.73
CA GLY A 62 -1.84 -1.78 -3.99
C GLY A 62 -1.49 -2.94 -4.94
N ASN A 63 -0.97 -4.03 -4.40
CA ASN A 63 -0.67 -5.22 -5.18
C ASN A 63 -1.96 -6.02 -5.47
N ALA A 64 -2.37 -6.01 -6.75
CA ALA A 64 -3.60 -6.66 -7.20
C ALA A 64 -3.56 -8.20 -7.19
N THR A 65 -2.39 -8.84 -7.08
CA THR A 65 -2.29 -10.31 -7.03
C THR A 65 -2.46 -10.86 -5.60
N VAL A 66 -2.41 -9.99 -4.59
CA VAL A 66 -2.56 -10.37 -3.17
C VAL A 66 -3.67 -9.54 -2.55
N LEU A 67 -4.80 -10.18 -2.29
CA LEU A 67 -6.01 -9.51 -1.81
C LEU A 67 -6.24 -9.81 -0.33
N ILE A 68 -6.46 -8.77 0.46
CA ILE A 68 -6.85 -8.84 1.86
C ILE A 68 -8.30 -8.37 1.97
N ASN A 69 -9.19 -9.28 2.38
CA ASN A 69 -10.64 -9.06 2.35
C ASN A 69 -11.16 -8.65 0.95
N GLY A 70 -10.57 -9.20 -0.12
CA GLY A 70 -10.93 -8.86 -1.50
C GLY A 70 -10.36 -7.55 -2.02
N ILE A 71 -9.57 -6.83 -1.21
CA ILE A 71 -8.98 -5.52 -1.56
C ILE A 71 -7.46 -5.70 -1.73
N PRO A 72 -6.82 -5.11 -2.75
CA PRO A 72 -5.37 -5.15 -2.93
C PRO A 72 -4.59 -4.74 -1.67
N ILE A 73 -3.60 -5.53 -1.29
CA ILE A 73 -2.69 -5.20 -0.16
C ILE A 73 -1.81 -3.99 -0.51
N ALA A 74 -1.61 -3.08 0.43
CA ALA A 74 -0.68 -1.97 0.27
C ALA A 74 0.75 -2.41 0.60
N THR A 75 1.72 -1.90 -0.17
CA THR A 75 3.15 -2.16 -0.03
C THR A 75 3.94 -0.86 -0.07
N VAL A 76 5.19 -0.88 0.43
CA VAL A 76 6.06 0.29 0.36
C VAL A 76 6.24 0.71 -1.10
N GLY A 77 6.10 2.00 -1.38
CA GLY A 77 6.14 2.60 -2.70
C GLY A 77 4.81 2.59 -3.45
N ASP A 78 3.72 2.09 -2.85
CA ASP A 78 2.37 2.35 -3.38
C ASP A 78 1.98 3.82 -3.19
N MET A 79 1.22 4.34 -4.15
CA MET A 79 0.82 5.74 -4.22
C MET A 79 -0.31 6.04 -3.25
N THR A 80 -0.38 7.28 -2.81
CA THR A 80 -1.54 7.86 -2.13
C THR A 80 -2.28 8.85 -3.03
N ALA A 81 -3.51 9.21 -2.67
CA ALA A 81 -4.37 10.08 -3.47
C ALA A 81 -3.82 11.51 -3.57
N HIS A 82 -3.06 11.97 -2.58
CA HIS A 82 -2.34 13.24 -2.63
C HIS A 82 -1.01 13.16 -3.42
N GLY A 83 -0.85 12.16 -4.30
CA GLY A 83 0.33 12.00 -5.14
C GLY A 83 1.60 11.60 -4.39
N GLY A 84 1.46 11.27 -3.10
CA GLY A 84 2.53 10.78 -2.24
C GLY A 84 2.78 9.29 -2.39
N VAL A 85 3.66 8.75 -1.54
CA VAL A 85 3.96 7.31 -1.49
C VAL A 85 4.09 6.79 -0.07
N LEU A 86 3.74 5.53 0.15
CA LEU A 86 4.03 4.82 1.40
C LEU A 86 5.54 4.55 1.49
N VAL A 87 6.19 5.03 2.54
CA VAL A 87 7.66 4.99 2.68
C VAL A 87 8.16 4.01 3.74
N SER A 88 7.27 3.44 4.55
CA SER A 88 7.65 2.44 5.54
C SER A 88 6.65 1.28 5.62
N GLY A 89 7.14 0.13 6.08
CA GLY A 89 6.40 -1.13 6.15
C GLY A 89 7.13 -2.14 7.01
N GLU A 90 6.57 -3.34 7.06
CA GLU A 90 7.10 -4.46 7.83
C GLU A 90 8.17 -5.19 6.98
N ASN A 91 9.44 -4.84 7.18
CA ASN A 91 10.57 -5.30 6.36
C ASN A 91 10.78 -6.83 6.37
N ASN A 92 10.23 -7.54 7.35
CA ASN A 92 10.28 -9.00 7.44
C ASN A 92 9.20 -9.70 6.60
N VAL A 93 8.23 -8.97 6.06
CA VAL A 93 7.14 -9.53 5.25
C VAL A 93 7.14 -8.89 3.87
N ILE A 94 7.61 -9.64 2.88
CA ILE A 94 7.77 -9.17 1.50
C ILE A 94 6.66 -9.73 0.62
N ILE A 95 5.91 -8.84 -0.03
CA ILE A 95 4.83 -9.18 -0.95
C ILE A 95 5.39 -9.24 -2.37
N GLY A 96 5.34 -10.42 -2.97
CA GLY A 96 5.74 -10.65 -4.35
C GLY A 96 4.63 -10.31 -5.35
N SER A 97 5.03 -10.00 -6.59
CA SER A 97 4.12 -9.70 -7.70
C SER A 97 4.27 -10.74 -8.82
N ASN A 98 4.35 -12.02 -8.46
CA ASN A 98 4.44 -13.08 -9.47
C ASN A 98 3.05 -13.25 -10.10
N THR A 99 2.81 -12.58 -11.22
CA THR A 99 1.80 -13.04 -12.16
C THR A 99 2.25 -14.40 -12.68
N PRO A 100 1.41 -15.45 -12.64
CA PRO A 100 1.70 -16.64 -13.43
C PRO A 100 1.93 -16.19 -14.86
N GLU A 101 3.10 -16.49 -15.43
CA GLU A 101 3.28 -16.37 -16.88
C GLU A 101 2.06 -17.05 -17.50
N PRO A 102 1.33 -16.40 -18.43
CA PRO A 102 0.25 -17.09 -19.12
C PRO A 102 0.90 -18.34 -19.68
N LEU A 103 0.44 -19.50 -19.21
CA LEU A 103 0.96 -20.80 -19.65
C LEU A 103 1.10 -20.65 -21.15
N LYS A 104 2.33 -20.71 -21.68
CA LYS A 104 2.57 -20.76 -23.12
C LYS A 104 1.74 -21.94 -23.56
N ALA A 105 0.50 -21.66 -23.97
CA ALA A 105 -0.50 -22.64 -24.26
C ALA A 105 -0.02 -23.20 -25.56
N LEU A 106 0.84 -24.21 -25.43
CA LEU A 106 1.08 -25.27 -26.36
C LEU A 106 0.70 -24.84 -27.78
N MET A 107 1.44 -23.88 -28.35
CA MET A 107 1.43 -23.57 -29.77
C MET A 107 2.18 -24.71 -30.49
N LEU A 108 1.81 -25.95 -30.13
CA LEU A 108 2.18 -27.19 -30.76
C LEU A 108 0.96 -27.56 -31.60
N ARG A 109 0.86 -26.87 -32.74
CA ARG A 109 0.65 -27.41 -34.08
C ARG A 109 0.56 -26.26 -35.07
#